data_AF-A0A953AAR0-F1
#
_entry.id   AF-A0A953AAR0-F1
#
_cell.length_a   1.000
_cell.length_b   1.000
_cell.length_c   1.000
_cell.angle_alpha   90.00
_cell.angle_beta   90.00
_cell.angle_gamma   90.00
#
_symmetry.space_group_name_H-M   'P 1'
#
loop_
_entity.id
_entity.type
_entity.pdbx_description
1 polymer ?
#
loop_
_entity_poly.entity_id
_entity_poly.type
_entity_poly.pdbx_seq_one_letter_code
_entity_poly.pdbx_strand_id
1 'polypeptide(L)'
;MQSSESFTNSSVDSFELLPPYLAAAGAEPLHFEQLRRQEQIISDTSLLPAPFRARLFTLLTYQRHVPYCLHYLLARLLSQGQRAAAIAALLQEPENDEERTVQLELLAAQTESLQSWPEPTSALEQALLWAAVALLLPGEQTEQARLELRRLLPSSTYASLQAFLSFVQTCHLWIIAYPERAHVADEQARQYLLRLLQGCESEEQEHLRSLLERLGSCTDEAVFRHELELYRRRLRAVLEAIGDSVLLYDHRGRLVYVNAVARRLLPLLRPDHARRAALASAGVNDQGGAVETGETAEALLLADTPTAAPLQRILQQGYAIAGEQAVDINIKL
;
A
#
# COMPACT_ATOMS: atom_id res chain seq x y z
N MET A 1 -50.79 -1.69 41.45
CA MET A 1 -50.76 -2.44 40.17
C MET A 1 -49.77 -1.68 39.29
N GLN A 2 -48.48 -2.01 39.35
CA GLN A 2 -47.81 -3.06 38.54
C GLN A 2 -48.20 -2.96 37.07
N SER A 3 -47.34 -2.95 36.06
CA SER A 3 -45.89 -3.00 35.88
C SER A 3 -45.74 -3.04 34.36
N SER A 4 -44.72 -2.41 33.79
CA SER A 4 -43.94 -2.93 32.64
C SER A 4 -42.92 -1.86 32.26
N GLU A 5 -41.86 -1.84 33.05
CA GLU A 5 -40.53 -1.44 32.59
C GLU A 5 -40.18 -2.38 31.44
N SER A 6 -40.16 -1.86 30.21
CA SER A 6 -39.46 -2.52 29.11
C SER A 6 -37.97 -2.24 29.28
N PHE A 7 -37.32 -3.20 29.94
CA PHE A 7 -35.88 -3.41 29.98
C PHE A 7 -35.31 -3.44 28.55
N THR A 8 -34.75 -2.32 28.09
CA THR A 8 -33.64 -2.39 27.14
C THR A 8 -32.38 -2.52 27.98
N ASN A 9 -31.90 -3.76 28.12
CA ASN A 9 -30.54 -4.04 28.58
C ASN A 9 -29.55 -3.39 27.60
N SER A 10 -29.19 -2.13 27.83
CA SER A 10 -28.02 -1.49 27.23
C SER A 10 -26.84 -1.74 28.17
N SER A 11 -26.23 -2.91 28.07
CA SER A 11 -25.02 -3.22 28.82
C SER A 11 -24.00 -3.90 27.91
N VAL A 12 -23.27 -3.12 27.12
CA VAL A 12 -21.86 -3.31 26.75
C VAL A 12 -21.38 -1.93 26.26
N ASP A 13 -20.22 -1.44 26.71
CA ASP A 13 -19.57 -0.21 26.24
C ASP A 13 -19.71 -0.03 24.71
N SER A 14 -20.44 1.00 24.29
CA SER A 14 -20.56 1.36 22.89
C SER A 14 -19.19 1.78 22.35
N PHE A 15 -18.71 1.08 21.33
CA PHE A 15 -17.52 1.49 20.59
C PHE A 15 -17.80 2.80 19.84
N GLU A 16 -17.48 3.93 20.48
CA GLU A 16 -17.78 5.30 20.01
C GLU A 16 -16.60 6.00 19.35
N LEU A 17 -15.71 5.25 18.69
CA LEU A 17 -14.62 5.85 17.94
C LEU A 17 -15.08 6.29 16.55
N LEU A 18 -14.67 7.50 16.16
CA LEU A 18 -14.86 7.98 14.80
C LEU A 18 -13.93 7.19 13.85
N PRO A 19 -14.47 6.53 12.80
CA PRO A 19 -13.65 5.88 11.80
C PRO A 19 -12.65 6.85 11.14
N PRO A 20 -11.37 6.49 10.98
CA PRO A 20 -10.36 7.38 10.39
C PRO A 20 -10.67 7.85 8.97
N TYR A 21 -11.34 7.04 8.14
CA TYR A 21 -11.79 7.45 6.81
C TYR A 21 -12.90 8.52 6.85
N LEU A 22 -13.77 8.51 7.88
CA LEU A 22 -14.73 9.60 8.07
C LEU A 22 -14.03 10.86 8.57
N ALA A 23 -13.05 10.72 9.47
CA ALA A 23 -12.22 11.85 9.92
C ALA A 23 -11.48 12.51 8.75
N ALA A 24 -10.92 11.72 7.84
CA ALA A 24 -10.27 12.20 6.61
C ALA A 24 -11.20 13.05 5.73
N ALA A 25 -12.45 12.60 5.55
CA ALA A 25 -13.48 13.33 4.79
C ALA A 25 -14.08 14.53 5.55
N GLY A 26 -13.80 14.67 6.85
CA GLY A 26 -14.53 15.54 7.78
C GLY A 26 -14.35 17.05 7.62
N ALA A 27 -13.44 17.54 6.78
CA ALA A 27 -13.29 18.99 6.57
C ALA A 27 -14.49 19.61 5.83
N GLU A 28 -15.17 18.81 5.01
CA GLU A 28 -16.34 19.23 4.25
C GLU A 28 -17.57 18.43 4.72
N PRO A 29 -18.56 19.06 5.38
CA PRO A 29 -19.70 18.36 5.97
C PRO A 29 -20.49 17.51 4.98
N LEU A 30 -20.56 17.94 3.71
CA LEU A 30 -21.26 17.21 2.66
C LEU A 30 -20.57 15.88 2.32
N HIS A 31 -19.23 15.85 2.22
CA HIS A 31 -18.49 14.64 1.91
C HIS A 31 -18.53 13.65 3.08
N PHE A 32 -18.45 14.16 4.31
CA PHE A 32 -18.63 13.38 5.52
C PHE A 32 -20.01 12.68 5.55
N GLU A 33 -21.09 13.44 5.34
CA GLU A 33 -22.44 12.89 5.31
C GLU A 33 -22.67 11.92 4.14
N GLN A 34 -22.07 12.19 2.97
CA GLN A 34 -22.13 11.26 1.84
C GLN A 34 -21.47 9.93 2.18
N LEU A 35 -20.26 9.94 2.74
CA LEU A 35 -19.52 8.72 3.08
C LEU A 35 -20.22 7.94 4.20
N ARG A 36 -20.76 8.63 5.20
CA ARG A 36 -21.60 8.05 6.26
C ARG A 36 -22.86 7.38 5.70
N ARG A 37 -23.60 8.06 4.81
CA ARG A 37 -24.79 7.49 4.17
C ARG A 37 -24.44 6.27 3.33
N GLN A 38 -23.31 6.30 2.63
CA GLN A 38 -22.84 5.15 1.87
C GLN A 38 -22.53 3.95 2.77
N GLU A 39 -21.85 4.14 3.90
CA GLU A 39 -21.62 3.08 4.90
C GLU A 39 -22.96 2.50 5.41
N GLN A 40 -23.93 3.36 5.69
CA GLN A 40 -25.26 2.95 6.17
C GLN A 40 -26.01 2.13 5.12
N ILE A 41 -26.11 2.63 3.88
CA ILE A 41 -26.77 1.91 2.78
C ILE A 41 -26.14 0.53 2.59
N ILE A 42 -24.81 0.46 2.59
CA ILE A 42 -24.10 -0.81 2.47
C ILE A 42 -24.38 -1.71 3.66
N SER A 43 -24.44 -1.17 4.87
CA SER A 43 -24.76 -1.94 6.07
C SER A 43 -26.14 -2.57 5.99
N ASP A 44 -27.13 -1.80 5.53
CA ASP A 44 -28.56 -2.14 5.50
C ASP A 44 -28.95 -3.05 4.32
N THR A 45 -28.31 -2.87 3.15
CA THR A 45 -28.74 -3.53 1.90
C THR A 45 -27.90 -4.74 1.50
N SER A 46 -26.70 -4.89 2.05
CA SER A 46 -25.78 -5.95 1.65
C SER A 46 -26.23 -7.32 2.15
N LEU A 47 -26.16 -8.29 1.25
CA LEU A 47 -26.36 -9.71 1.56
C LEU A 47 -25.14 -10.39 2.20
N LEU A 48 -24.01 -9.68 2.30
CA LEU A 48 -22.84 -10.16 3.02
C LEU A 48 -23.03 -10.04 4.53
N PRO A 49 -22.71 -11.07 5.32
CA PRO A 49 -22.75 -10.98 6.77
C PRO A 49 -21.86 -9.86 7.32
N ALA A 50 -22.36 -9.15 8.33
CA ALA A 50 -21.61 -8.12 9.03
C ALA A 50 -20.20 -8.57 9.52
N PRO A 51 -20.01 -9.76 10.14
CA PRO A 51 -18.68 -10.19 10.58
C PRO A 51 -17.73 -10.42 9.39
N PHE A 52 -18.25 -10.95 8.27
CA PHE A 52 -17.46 -11.13 7.05
C PHE A 52 -16.99 -9.78 6.49
N ARG A 53 -17.88 -8.79 6.40
CA ARG A 53 -17.53 -7.43 5.94
C ARG A 53 -16.44 -6.81 6.80
N ALA A 54 -16.54 -6.91 8.14
CA ALA A 54 -15.55 -6.35 9.05
C ALA A 54 -14.18 -7.02 8.88
N ARG A 55 -14.14 -8.35 8.77
CA ARG A 55 -12.91 -9.12 8.52
C ARG A 55 -12.30 -8.77 7.15
N LEU A 56 -13.12 -8.70 6.10
CA LEU A 56 -12.67 -8.33 4.76
C LEU A 56 -12.09 -6.91 4.69
N PHE A 57 -12.74 -5.94 5.33
CA PHE A 57 -12.22 -4.57 5.38
C PHE A 57 -10.87 -4.52 6.10
N THR A 58 -10.76 -5.23 7.23
CA THR A 58 -9.50 -5.31 7.99
C THR A 58 -8.39 -5.93 7.15
N LEU A 59 -8.66 -7.08 6.52
CA LEU A 59 -7.70 -7.78 5.68
C LEU A 59 -7.27 -6.94 4.47
N LEU A 60 -8.20 -6.31 3.75
CA LEU A 60 -7.90 -5.43 2.62
C LEU A 60 -7.04 -4.23 3.02
N THR A 61 -7.34 -3.63 4.17
CA THR A 61 -6.58 -2.48 4.68
C THR A 61 -5.16 -2.89 5.04
N TYR A 62 -4.98 -4.09 5.60
CA TYR A 62 -3.69 -4.65 5.95
C TYR A 62 -2.86 -4.97 4.70
N GLN A 63 -3.44 -5.73 3.76
CA GLN A 63 -2.80 -6.16 2.51
C GLN A 63 -2.40 -5.01 1.59
N ARG A 64 -3.19 -3.92 1.60
CA ARG A 64 -2.87 -2.72 0.80
C ARG A 64 -1.97 -1.74 1.54
N HIS A 65 -1.53 -2.07 2.75
CA HIS A 65 -0.72 -1.21 3.63
C HIS A 65 -1.30 0.21 3.76
N VAL A 66 -2.62 0.31 3.90
CA VAL A 66 -3.27 1.62 4.04
C VAL A 66 -3.01 2.13 5.45
N PRO A 67 -2.44 3.34 5.60
CA PRO A 67 -2.05 3.86 6.90
C PRO A 67 -3.28 4.24 7.73
N TYR A 68 -3.10 4.44 9.03
CA TYR A 68 -4.05 5.12 9.92
C TYR A 68 -5.49 4.59 9.93
N CYS A 69 -5.73 3.32 9.65
CA CYS A 69 -7.08 2.74 9.74
C CYS A 69 -7.10 1.36 10.41
N LEU A 70 -5.94 0.70 10.51
CA LEU A 70 -5.86 -0.66 11.03
C LEU A 70 -6.14 -0.71 12.54
N HIS A 71 -5.69 0.27 13.34
CA HIS A 71 -5.98 0.27 14.77
C HIS A 71 -7.49 0.37 15.02
N TYR A 72 -8.18 1.24 14.28
CA TYR A 72 -9.64 1.35 14.34
C TYR A 72 -10.34 0.02 13.99
N LEU A 73 -9.93 -0.62 12.88
CA LEU A 73 -10.56 -1.87 12.44
C LEU A 73 -10.30 -3.02 13.41
N LEU A 74 -9.09 -3.12 13.97
CA LEU A 74 -8.78 -4.08 15.03
C LEU A 74 -9.64 -3.85 16.27
N ALA A 75 -9.75 -2.60 16.72
CA ALA A 75 -10.52 -2.25 17.90
C ALA A 75 -12.01 -2.61 17.72
N ARG A 76 -12.54 -2.39 16.51
CA ARG A 76 -13.90 -2.78 16.15
C ARG A 76 -14.10 -4.30 16.13
N LEU A 77 -13.12 -5.09 15.67
CA LEU A 77 -13.21 -6.56 15.71
C LEU A 77 -13.16 -7.10 17.15
N LEU A 78 -12.28 -6.54 17.99
CA LEU A 78 -12.18 -6.90 19.40
C LEU A 78 -13.47 -6.52 20.17
N SER A 79 -14.03 -5.33 19.92
CA SER A 79 -15.28 -4.89 20.56
C SER A 79 -16.49 -5.72 20.12
N GLN A 80 -16.40 -6.43 18.99
CA GLN A 80 -17.39 -7.41 18.54
C GLN A 80 -17.18 -8.82 19.13
N GLY A 81 -16.22 -8.97 20.04
CA GLY A 81 -15.93 -10.23 20.73
C GLY A 81 -14.99 -11.17 19.97
N GLN A 82 -14.34 -10.73 18.88
CA GLN A 82 -13.28 -11.54 18.29
C GLN A 82 -12.03 -11.53 19.17
N ARG A 83 -11.38 -12.68 19.30
CA ARG A 83 -10.13 -12.81 20.05
C ARG A 83 -8.94 -12.32 19.25
N ALA A 84 -7.93 -11.80 19.94
CA ALA A 84 -6.68 -11.35 19.32
C ALA A 84 -6.01 -12.45 18.48
N ALA A 85 -5.99 -13.70 18.95
CA ALA A 85 -5.45 -14.85 18.21
C ALA A 85 -6.20 -15.09 16.88
N ALA A 86 -7.53 -14.99 16.87
CA ALA A 86 -8.34 -15.15 15.65
C ALA A 86 -8.10 -14.01 14.64
N ILE A 87 -7.84 -12.80 15.14
CA ILE A 87 -7.47 -11.66 14.29
C ILE A 87 -6.04 -11.82 13.76
N ALA A 88 -5.12 -12.34 14.56
CA ALA A 88 -3.76 -12.65 14.12
C ALA A 88 -3.74 -13.71 13.00
N ALA A 89 -4.54 -14.76 13.14
CA ALA A 89 -4.72 -15.77 12.10
C ALA A 89 -5.38 -15.20 10.83
N LEU A 90 -6.33 -14.26 10.96
CA LEU A 90 -6.91 -13.55 9.81
C LEU A 90 -5.85 -12.76 9.03
N LEU A 91 -4.94 -12.08 9.73
CA LEU A 91 -3.89 -11.25 9.14
C LEU A 91 -2.62 -12.03 8.79
N GLN A 92 -2.63 -13.35 8.92
CA GLN A 92 -1.52 -14.19 8.46
C GLN A 92 -1.59 -14.29 6.95
N GLU A 93 -0.61 -13.68 6.26
CA GLU A 93 -0.52 -13.78 4.81
C GLU A 93 -0.11 -15.18 4.41
N PRO A 94 -0.64 -15.73 3.30
CA PRO A 94 -0.06 -16.91 2.69
C PRO A 94 1.37 -16.59 2.27
N GLU A 95 2.30 -17.42 2.72
CA GLU A 95 3.75 -17.21 2.65
C GLU A 95 4.26 -17.22 1.19
N ASN A 96 3.54 -17.90 0.30
CA ASN A 96 3.90 -18.07 -1.10
C ASN A 96 2.67 -18.18 -2.01
N ASP A 97 2.93 -18.19 -3.32
CA ASP A 97 1.88 -18.30 -4.34
C ASP A 97 1.20 -19.68 -4.35
N GLU A 98 1.86 -20.74 -3.86
CA GLU A 98 1.28 -22.09 -3.74
C GLU A 98 0.16 -22.10 -2.69
N GLU A 99 0.37 -21.51 -1.51
CA GLU A 99 -0.65 -21.39 -0.47
C GLU A 99 -1.85 -20.56 -0.94
N ARG A 100 -1.60 -19.50 -1.71
CA ARG A 100 -2.67 -18.72 -2.34
C ARG A 100 -3.45 -19.55 -3.37
N THR A 101 -2.76 -20.41 -4.11
CA THR A 101 -3.38 -21.33 -5.07
C THR A 101 -4.25 -22.36 -4.35
N VAL A 102 -3.78 -22.93 -3.23
CA VAL A 102 -4.56 -23.85 -2.39
C VAL A 102 -5.88 -23.22 -1.91
N GLN A 103 -5.89 -21.92 -1.58
CA GLN A 103 -7.14 -21.22 -1.22
C GLN A 103 -8.13 -21.17 -2.41
N LEU A 104 -7.64 -20.98 -3.63
CA LEU A 104 -8.49 -20.99 -4.82
C LEU A 104 -8.95 -22.40 -5.20
N GLU A 105 -8.12 -23.42 -4.99
CA GLU A 105 -8.48 -24.82 -5.18
C GLU A 105 -9.60 -25.25 -4.22
N LEU A 106 -9.58 -24.76 -2.97
CA LEU A 106 -10.67 -24.94 -2.01
C LEU A 106 -12.01 -24.40 -2.51
N LEU A 107 -11.99 -23.26 -3.23
CA LEU A 107 -13.19 -22.71 -3.89
C LEU A 107 -13.58 -23.54 -5.11
N ALA A 108 -12.62 -23.92 -5.94
CA ALA A 108 -12.86 -24.73 -7.14
C ALA A 108 -13.44 -26.11 -6.80
N ALA A 109 -13.06 -26.69 -5.66
CA ALA A 109 -13.60 -27.96 -5.16
C ALA A 109 -15.09 -27.89 -4.79
N GLN A 110 -15.63 -26.70 -4.53
CA GLN A 110 -17.06 -26.52 -4.32
C GLN A 110 -17.79 -26.61 -5.65
N THR A 111 -18.60 -27.64 -5.88
CA THR A 111 -19.27 -27.86 -7.17
C THR A 111 -20.52 -27.00 -7.38
N GLU A 112 -21.18 -26.60 -6.29
CA GLU A 112 -22.45 -25.87 -6.33
C GLU A 112 -22.32 -24.44 -5.79
N SER A 113 -23.29 -23.60 -6.14
CA SER A 113 -23.43 -22.26 -5.53
C SER A 113 -23.62 -22.40 -4.01
N LEU A 114 -23.07 -21.44 -3.27
CA LEU A 114 -23.25 -21.39 -1.82
C LEU A 114 -24.73 -21.20 -1.46
N GLN A 115 -25.29 -22.19 -0.78
CA GLN A 115 -26.67 -22.16 -0.28
C GLN A 115 -26.78 -21.43 1.06
N SER A 116 -25.73 -21.51 1.87
CA SER A 116 -25.56 -20.80 3.12
C SER A 116 -24.19 -20.13 3.17
N TRP A 117 -24.08 -19.07 3.96
CA TRP A 117 -22.78 -18.46 4.20
C TRP A 117 -21.91 -19.42 5.04
N PRO A 118 -20.61 -19.57 4.73
CA PRO A 118 -19.73 -20.42 5.52
C PRO A 118 -19.62 -19.95 6.96
N GLU A 119 -19.32 -20.89 7.87
CA GLU A 119 -19.09 -20.56 9.26
C GLU A 119 -17.90 -19.59 9.41
N PRO A 120 -18.00 -18.59 10.31
CA PRO A 120 -16.89 -17.67 10.59
C PRO A 120 -15.62 -18.45 10.92
N THR A 121 -14.48 -18.01 10.40
CA THR A 121 -13.15 -18.63 10.58
C THR A 121 -12.96 -20.02 9.96
N SER A 122 -13.96 -20.55 9.26
CA SER A 122 -13.79 -21.79 8.48
C SER A 122 -12.81 -21.58 7.32
N ALA A 123 -12.16 -22.67 6.88
CA ALA A 123 -11.28 -22.64 5.71
C ALA A 123 -11.99 -22.09 4.46
N LEU A 124 -13.29 -22.38 4.30
CA LEU A 124 -14.09 -21.86 3.19
C LEU A 124 -14.34 -20.35 3.30
N GLU A 125 -14.62 -19.82 4.50
CA GLU A 125 -14.71 -18.36 4.68
C GLU A 125 -13.36 -17.69 4.40
N GLN A 126 -12.26 -18.28 4.87
CA GLN A 126 -10.91 -17.76 4.64
C GLN A 126 -10.55 -17.74 3.15
N ALA A 127 -10.89 -18.80 2.41
CA ALA A 127 -10.72 -18.85 0.96
C ALA A 127 -11.54 -17.76 0.25
N LEU A 128 -12.79 -17.51 0.68
CA LEU A 128 -13.61 -16.41 0.14
C LEU A 128 -13.01 -15.03 0.44
N LEU A 129 -12.48 -14.83 1.65
CA LEU A 129 -11.80 -13.58 2.02
C LEU A 129 -10.59 -13.33 1.12
N TRP A 130 -9.73 -14.34 0.93
CA TRP A 130 -8.55 -14.23 0.07
C TRP A 130 -8.90 -14.00 -1.40
N ALA A 131 -9.89 -14.71 -1.92
CA ALA A 131 -10.37 -14.48 -3.28
C ALA A 131 -10.93 -13.05 -3.45
N ALA A 132 -11.66 -12.53 -2.45
CA ALA A 132 -12.17 -11.16 -2.49
C ALA A 132 -11.05 -10.12 -2.43
N VAL A 133 -10.00 -10.37 -1.64
CA VAL A 133 -8.79 -9.55 -1.59
C VAL A 133 -8.07 -9.52 -2.93
N ALA A 134 -7.92 -10.69 -3.58
CA ALA A 134 -7.27 -10.83 -4.89
C ALA A 134 -7.95 -10.03 -6.00
N LEU A 135 -9.21 -9.61 -5.84
CA LEU A 135 -9.90 -8.72 -6.78
C LEU A 135 -9.35 -7.29 -6.76
N LEU A 136 -8.74 -6.86 -5.66
CA LEU A 136 -8.23 -5.50 -5.47
C LEU A 136 -6.69 -5.41 -5.45
N LEU A 137 -6.01 -6.56 -5.51
CA LEU A 137 -4.56 -6.64 -5.61
C LEU A 137 -4.14 -7.04 -7.03
N PRO A 138 -2.98 -6.56 -7.53
CA PRO A 138 -2.44 -7.04 -8.79
C PRO A 138 -1.92 -8.48 -8.64
N GLY A 139 -2.28 -9.37 -9.56
CA GLY A 139 -1.75 -10.74 -9.59
C GLY A 139 -2.39 -11.62 -10.66
N GLU A 140 -1.74 -12.76 -10.97
CA GLU A 140 -2.24 -13.75 -11.94
C GLU A 140 -3.54 -14.40 -11.47
N GLN A 141 -3.73 -14.47 -10.15
CA GLN A 141 -4.87 -15.09 -9.50
C GLN A 141 -6.17 -14.27 -9.54
N THR A 142 -6.12 -12.99 -9.94
CA THR A 142 -7.29 -12.10 -9.94
C THR A 142 -8.42 -12.62 -10.83
N GLU A 143 -8.11 -13.12 -12.02
CA GLU A 143 -9.14 -13.64 -12.93
C GLU A 143 -9.74 -14.94 -12.43
N GLN A 144 -8.92 -15.85 -11.89
CA GLN A 144 -9.40 -17.10 -11.29
C GLN A 144 -10.29 -16.82 -10.08
N ALA A 145 -9.85 -15.94 -9.16
CA ALA A 145 -10.65 -15.51 -8.02
C ALA A 145 -11.99 -14.90 -8.47
N ARG A 146 -11.98 -14.08 -9.53
CA ARG A 146 -13.21 -13.50 -10.09
C ARG A 146 -14.16 -14.57 -10.62
N LEU A 147 -13.65 -15.55 -11.35
CA LEU A 147 -14.45 -16.64 -11.91
C LEU A 147 -15.08 -17.49 -10.79
N GLU A 148 -14.29 -17.90 -9.81
CA GLU A 148 -14.78 -18.71 -8.68
C GLU A 148 -15.81 -17.96 -7.84
N LEU A 149 -15.56 -16.69 -7.50
CA LEU A 149 -16.52 -15.87 -6.74
C LEU A 149 -17.83 -15.67 -7.51
N ARG A 150 -17.78 -15.46 -8.83
CA ARG A 150 -19.00 -15.33 -9.66
C ARG A 150 -19.78 -16.63 -9.80
N ARG A 151 -19.09 -17.78 -9.74
CA ARG A 151 -19.69 -19.11 -9.81
C ARG A 151 -20.34 -19.50 -8.49
N LEU A 152 -19.68 -19.21 -7.37
CA LEU A 152 -20.10 -19.62 -6.03
C LEU A 152 -21.11 -18.70 -5.38
N LEU A 153 -21.04 -17.40 -5.66
CA LEU A 153 -21.94 -16.42 -5.07
C LEU A 153 -23.15 -16.17 -5.99
N PRO A 154 -24.37 -16.16 -5.46
CA PRO A 154 -25.53 -15.66 -6.19
C PRO A 154 -25.26 -14.24 -6.72
N SER A 155 -25.82 -13.90 -7.89
CA SER A 155 -25.49 -12.63 -8.57
C SER A 155 -25.75 -11.39 -7.70
N SER A 156 -26.78 -11.40 -6.85
CA SER A 156 -27.07 -10.33 -5.89
C SER A 156 -26.03 -10.23 -4.77
N THR A 157 -25.54 -11.35 -4.26
CA THR A 157 -24.49 -11.42 -3.24
C THR A 157 -23.15 -10.98 -3.82
N TYR A 158 -22.82 -11.39 -5.05
CA TYR A 158 -21.64 -10.91 -5.76
C TYR A 158 -21.72 -9.39 -6.02
N ALA A 159 -22.89 -8.85 -6.38
CA ALA A 159 -23.10 -7.42 -6.51
C ALA A 159 -22.90 -6.68 -5.17
N SER A 160 -23.39 -7.27 -4.05
CA SER A 160 -23.15 -6.74 -2.70
C SER A 160 -21.65 -6.71 -2.36
N LEU A 161 -20.91 -7.75 -2.75
CA LEU A 161 -19.45 -7.80 -2.61
C LEU A 161 -18.77 -6.68 -3.41
N GLN A 162 -19.13 -6.50 -4.68
CA GLN A 162 -18.54 -5.43 -5.50
C GLN A 162 -18.85 -4.02 -4.95
N ALA A 163 -20.08 -3.80 -4.48
CA ALA A 163 -20.45 -2.53 -3.82
C ALA A 163 -19.63 -2.29 -2.55
N PHE A 164 -19.43 -3.34 -1.74
CA PHE A 164 -18.62 -3.26 -0.53
C PHE A 164 -17.13 -2.99 -0.84
N LEU A 165 -16.55 -3.71 -1.81
CA LEU A 165 -15.16 -3.49 -2.24
C LEU A 165 -14.95 -2.05 -2.75
N SER A 166 -15.89 -1.53 -3.54
CA SER A 166 -15.85 -0.15 -4.05
C SER A 166 -15.88 0.88 -2.92
N PHE A 167 -16.67 0.63 -1.87
CA PHE A 167 -16.71 1.46 -0.68
C PHE A 167 -15.40 1.42 0.10
N VAL A 168 -14.84 0.22 0.33
CA VAL A 168 -13.54 0.08 1.00
C VAL A 168 -12.45 0.86 0.25
N GLN A 169 -12.41 0.76 -1.09
CA GLN A 169 -11.50 1.56 -1.92
C GLN A 169 -11.72 3.07 -1.73
N THR A 170 -12.98 3.51 -1.67
CA THR A 170 -13.32 4.93 -1.42
C THR A 170 -12.79 5.38 -0.05
N CYS A 171 -12.96 4.57 0.99
CA CYS A 171 -12.41 4.85 2.32
C CYS A 171 -10.88 4.95 2.30
N HIS A 172 -10.20 4.00 1.65
CA HIS A 172 -8.74 4.01 1.50
C HIS A 172 -8.26 5.27 0.77
N LEU A 173 -8.96 5.70 -0.28
CA LEU A 173 -8.63 6.92 -1.01
C LEU A 173 -8.72 8.17 -0.13
N TRP A 174 -9.76 8.29 0.69
CA TRP A 174 -9.88 9.41 1.64
C TRP A 174 -8.73 9.47 2.62
N ILE A 175 -8.36 8.32 3.19
CA ILE A 175 -7.24 8.22 4.13
C ILE A 175 -5.92 8.63 3.47
N ILE A 176 -5.65 8.12 2.26
CA ILE A 176 -4.42 8.43 1.52
C ILE A 176 -4.38 9.92 1.12
N ALA A 177 -5.53 10.52 0.82
CA ALA A 177 -5.60 11.93 0.41
C ALA A 177 -5.46 12.91 1.58
N TYR A 178 -5.89 12.52 2.80
CA TYR A 178 -5.85 13.37 4.00
C TYR A 178 -5.33 12.61 5.23
N PRO A 179 -4.08 12.10 5.17
CA PRO A 179 -3.51 11.26 6.22
C PRO A 179 -3.40 11.98 7.57
N GLU A 180 -3.18 13.30 7.57
CA GLU A 180 -3.05 14.11 8.79
C GLU A 180 -4.31 14.09 9.66
N ARG A 181 -5.50 13.97 9.02
CA ARG A 181 -6.79 13.90 9.71
C ARG A 181 -7.11 12.49 10.15
N ALA A 182 -6.82 11.51 9.29
CA ALA A 182 -6.99 10.09 9.61
C ALA A 182 -6.13 9.69 10.82
N HIS A 183 -4.88 10.17 10.86
CA HIS A 183 -3.93 9.91 11.95
C HIS A 183 -4.49 10.29 13.32
N VAL A 184 -5.16 11.43 13.46
CA VAL A 184 -5.72 11.86 14.76
C VAL A 184 -6.76 10.88 15.28
N ALA A 185 -7.65 10.40 14.39
CA ALA A 185 -8.67 9.42 14.76
C ALA A 185 -8.07 8.02 15.00
N ASP A 186 -7.05 7.63 14.23
CA ASP A 186 -6.37 6.35 14.40
C ASP A 186 -5.55 6.30 15.69
N GLU A 187 -4.94 7.41 16.12
CA GLU A 187 -4.23 7.50 17.39
C GLU A 187 -5.19 7.32 18.57
N GLN A 188 -6.42 7.84 18.48
CA GLN A 188 -7.47 7.56 19.48
C GLN A 188 -7.82 6.07 19.51
N ALA A 189 -7.89 5.42 18.35
CA ALA A 189 -8.10 3.98 18.27
C ALA A 189 -6.92 3.18 18.84
N ARG A 190 -5.69 3.60 18.58
CA ARG A 190 -4.49 2.99 19.16
C ARG A 190 -4.50 3.09 20.69
N GLN A 191 -4.84 4.25 21.23
CA GLN A 191 -4.98 4.43 22.69
C GLN A 191 -6.10 3.57 23.29
N TYR A 192 -7.21 3.40 22.55
CA TYR A 192 -8.27 2.48 22.98
C TYR A 192 -7.81 1.02 22.96
N LEU A 193 -7.09 0.56 21.93
CA LEU A 193 -6.49 -0.77 21.89
C LEU A 193 -5.52 -1.02 23.05
N LEU A 194 -4.68 -0.03 23.36
CA LEU A 194 -3.74 -0.11 24.49
C LEU A 194 -4.47 -0.21 25.85
N ARG A 195 -5.67 0.37 25.97
CA ARG A 195 -6.53 0.19 27.16
C ARG A 195 -7.17 -1.19 27.19
N LEU A 196 -7.66 -1.69 26.06
CA LEU A 196 -8.20 -3.06 25.96
C LEU A 196 -7.14 -4.10 26.36
N LEU A 197 -5.90 -3.91 25.90
CA LEU A 197 -4.75 -4.73 26.29
C LEU A 197 -4.63 -4.88 27.81
N GLN A 198 -4.80 -3.81 28.59
CA GLN A 198 -4.66 -3.87 30.04
C GLN A 198 -5.73 -4.73 30.73
N GLY A 199 -6.87 -4.95 30.09
CA GLY A 199 -7.98 -5.74 30.62
C GLY A 199 -8.03 -7.20 30.16
N CYS A 200 -7.21 -7.59 29.18
CA CYS A 200 -7.18 -8.94 28.62
C CYS A 200 -6.38 -9.93 29.47
N GLU A 201 -6.61 -11.23 29.29
CA GLU A 201 -5.76 -12.29 29.83
C GLU A 201 -4.35 -12.26 29.22
N SER A 202 -3.34 -12.79 29.92
CA SER A 202 -1.93 -12.69 29.52
C SER A 202 -1.63 -13.22 28.10
N GLU A 203 -2.31 -14.29 27.67
CA GLU A 203 -2.13 -14.86 26.34
C GLU A 203 -2.70 -13.93 25.25
N GLU A 204 -3.89 -13.36 25.47
CA GLU A 204 -4.50 -12.39 24.55
C GLU A 204 -3.70 -11.09 24.48
N GLN A 205 -3.10 -10.68 25.61
CA GLN A 205 -2.19 -9.53 25.67
C GLN A 205 -0.97 -9.71 24.77
N GLU A 206 -0.35 -10.89 24.78
CA GLU A 206 0.83 -11.17 23.97
C GLU A 206 0.51 -11.17 22.47
N HIS A 207 -0.61 -11.80 22.08
CA HIS A 207 -1.07 -11.79 20.69
C HIS A 207 -1.37 -10.38 20.19
N LEU A 208 -2.08 -9.58 20.98
CA LEU A 208 -2.43 -8.21 20.60
C LEU A 208 -1.21 -7.29 20.62
N ARG A 209 -0.23 -7.50 21.51
CA ARG A 209 1.06 -6.79 21.48
C ARG A 209 1.84 -7.11 20.20
N SER A 210 1.98 -8.40 19.86
CA SER A 210 2.61 -8.85 18.62
C SER A 210 1.95 -8.24 17.38
N LEU A 211 0.60 -8.19 17.35
CA LEU A 211 -0.14 -7.52 16.29
C LEU A 211 0.18 -6.02 16.19
N LEU A 212 0.19 -5.29 17.31
CA LEU A 212 0.52 -3.87 17.32
C LEU A 212 1.96 -3.60 16.88
N GLU A 213 2.92 -4.43 17.28
CA GLU A 213 4.31 -4.33 16.84
C GLU A 213 4.44 -4.55 15.33
N ARG A 214 3.79 -5.59 14.79
CA ARG A 214 3.70 -5.82 13.34
C ARG A 214 3.11 -4.62 12.62
N LEU A 215 2.07 -3.99 13.17
CA LEU A 215 1.42 -2.83 12.56
C LEU A 215 2.23 -1.53 12.65
N GLY A 216 2.96 -1.31 13.74
CA GLY A 216 3.84 -0.14 13.88
C GLY A 216 4.90 -0.06 12.77
N SER A 217 5.36 -1.22 12.27
CA SER A 217 6.23 -1.29 11.10
C SER A 217 5.55 -0.84 9.79
N CYS A 218 4.23 -0.98 9.70
CA CYS A 218 3.44 -0.62 8.53
C CYS A 218 3.01 0.86 8.51
N THR A 219 2.91 1.54 9.65
CA THR A 219 2.38 2.92 9.71
C THR A 219 3.43 4.00 9.48
N ASP A 220 4.68 3.81 9.91
CA ASP A 220 5.72 4.85 9.80
C ASP A 220 6.48 4.80 8.46
N GLU A 221 6.69 3.60 7.92
CA GLU A 221 7.51 3.37 6.72
C GLU A 221 6.68 3.39 5.41
N ALA A 222 5.42 2.93 5.44
CA ALA A 222 4.57 2.90 4.24
C ALA A 222 4.08 4.29 3.82
N VAL A 223 3.87 5.20 4.77
CA VAL A 223 3.52 6.61 4.51
C VAL A 223 4.66 7.30 3.78
N PHE A 224 5.89 7.16 4.28
CA PHE A 224 7.07 7.75 3.65
C PHE A 224 7.37 7.13 2.28
N ARG A 225 7.27 5.81 2.13
CA ARG A 225 7.56 5.13 0.85
C ARG A 225 6.51 5.41 -0.22
N HIS A 226 5.21 5.35 0.10
CA HIS A 226 4.17 5.57 -0.89
C HIS A 226 4.17 7.02 -1.40
N GLU A 227 4.31 7.98 -0.49
CA GLU A 227 4.39 9.40 -0.83
C GLU A 227 5.64 9.68 -1.68
N LEU A 228 6.80 9.15 -1.29
CA LEU A 228 8.04 9.26 -2.05
C LEU A 228 7.95 8.62 -3.44
N GLU A 229 7.28 7.47 -3.56
CA GLU A 229 7.09 6.79 -4.85
C GLU A 229 6.15 7.56 -5.78
N LEU A 230 5.06 8.12 -5.26
CA LEU A 230 4.14 8.95 -6.03
C LEU A 230 4.82 10.24 -6.51
N TYR A 231 5.58 10.91 -5.64
CA TYR A 231 6.39 12.06 -6.02
C TYR A 231 7.44 11.69 -7.07
N ARG A 232 8.15 10.55 -6.91
CA ARG A 232 9.14 10.07 -7.90
C ARG A 232 8.50 9.74 -9.24
N ARG A 233 7.34 9.09 -9.26
CA ARG A 233 6.62 8.75 -10.50
C ARG A 233 6.12 10.00 -11.22
N ARG A 234 5.54 10.96 -10.48
CA ARG A 234 5.04 12.21 -11.04
C ARG A 234 6.19 13.07 -11.58
N LEU A 235 7.28 13.19 -10.84
CA LEU A 235 8.49 13.87 -11.30
C LEU A 235 9.05 13.19 -12.55
N ARG A 236 9.18 11.85 -12.56
CA ARG A 236 9.66 11.12 -13.73
C ARG A 236 8.76 11.33 -14.96
N ALA A 237 7.44 11.28 -14.79
CA ALA A 237 6.51 11.53 -15.89
C ALA A 237 6.63 12.94 -16.47
N VAL A 238 6.80 13.95 -15.62
CA VAL A 238 7.06 15.34 -16.05
C VAL A 238 8.39 15.42 -16.80
N LEU A 239 9.46 14.86 -16.25
CA LEU A 239 10.79 14.91 -16.87
C LEU A 239 10.87 14.14 -18.20
N GLU A 240 10.14 13.03 -18.34
CA GLU A 240 10.03 12.27 -19.60
C GLU A 240 9.14 12.94 -20.65
N ALA A 241 8.18 13.77 -20.23
CA ALA A 241 7.30 14.51 -21.15
C ALA A 241 7.95 15.78 -21.73
N ILE A 242 9.04 16.27 -21.13
CA ILE A 242 9.80 17.41 -21.65
C ILE A 242 10.43 17.02 -23.00
N GLY A 243 10.10 17.79 -24.04
CA GLY A 243 10.62 17.60 -25.40
C GLY A 243 12.10 17.93 -25.56
N ASP A 244 12.71 18.58 -24.57
CA ASP A 244 14.13 18.93 -24.53
C ASP A 244 14.97 17.85 -23.83
N SER A 245 16.28 17.86 -24.08
CA SER A 245 17.23 16.99 -23.39
C SER A 245 17.40 17.41 -21.92
N VAL A 246 16.96 16.55 -20.99
CA VAL A 246 17.12 16.79 -19.54
C VAL A 246 18.18 15.85 -18.96
N LEU A 247 19.18 16.46 -18.33
CA LEU A 247 20.29 15.81 -17.62
C LEU A 247 20.32 16.36 -16.19
N LEU A 248 20.18 15.48 -15.20
CA LEU A 248 20.27 15.86 -13.78
C LEU A 248 21.60 15.37 -13.22
N TYR A 249 22.34 16.26 -12.57
CA TYR A 249 23.60 15.96 -11.90
C TYR A 249 23.46 16.13 -10.38
N ASP A 250 24.21 15.35 -9.60
CA ASP A 250 24.34 15.60 -8.16
C ASP A 250 25.32 16.76 -7.87
N HIS A 251 25.41 17.17 -6.60
CA HIS A 251 26.34 18.22 -6.14
C HIS A 251 27.82 17.87 -6.39
N ARG A 252 28.14 16.62 -6.74
CA ARG A 252 29.48 16.14 -7.11
C ARG A 252 29.67 16.06 -8.62
N GLY A 253 28.70 16.51 -9.41
CA GLY A 253 28.74 16.50 -10.87
C GLY A 253 28.51 15.12 -11.50
N ARG A 254 27.99 14.12 -10.77
CA ARG A 254 27.64 12.80 -11.31
C ARG A 254 26.25 12.83 -11.92
N LEU A 255 26.08 12.22 -13.09
CA LEU A 255 24.79 12.13 -13.78
C LEU A 255 23.85 11.17 -13.03
N VAL A 256 22.72 11.67 -12.54
CA VAL A 256 21.72 10.94 -11.73
C VAL A 256 20.48 10.59 -12.54
N TYR A 257 20.12 11.39 -13.55
CA TYR A 257 18.97 11.11 -14.41
C TYR A 257 19.13 11.71 -15.82
N VAL A 258 18.54 11.01 -16.79
CA VAL A 258 18.50 11.36 -18.21
C VAL A 258 17.10 11.04 -18.73
N ASN A 259 16.43 11.96 -19.42
CA ASN A 259 15.12 11.68 -20.03
C ASN A 259 15.22 10.97 -21.39
N ALA A 260 14.10 10.53 -21.98
CA ALA A 260 14.09 9.80 -23.25
C ALA A 260 14.72 10.58 -24.40
N VAL A 261 14.52 11.90 -24.45
CA VAL A 261 15.11 12.77 -25.48
C VAL A 261 16.63 12.81 -25.33
N ALA A 262 17.13 13.06 -24.12
CA ALA A 262 18.55 13.05 -23.83
C ALA A 262 19.21 11.69 -24.11
N ARG A 263 18.54 10.57 -23.80
CA ARG A 263 19.04 9.21 -24.16
C ARG A 263 19.20 9.01 -25.66
N ARG A 264 18.33 9.61 -26.48
CA ARG A 264 18.41 9.54 -27.95
C ARG A 264 19.49 10.45 -28.51
N LEU A 265 19.69 11.62 -27.89
CA LEU A 265 20.64 12.64 -28.37
C LEU A 265 22.07 12.43 -27.87
N LEU A 266 22.27 11.95 -26.64
CA LEU A 266 23.60 11.72 -26.04
C LEU A 266 24.55 10.90 -26.93
N PRO A 267 24.14 9.79 -27.58
CA PRO A 267 25.01 9.05 -28.49
C PRO A 267 25.41 9.83 -29.75
N LEU A 268 24.56 10.77 -30.18
CA LEU A 268 24.75 11.60 -31.36
C LEU A 268 25.62 12.84 -31.06
N LEU A 269 25.73 13.22 -29.79
CA LEU A 269 26.38 14.44 -29.32
C LEU A 269 27.90 14.35 -29.07
N ARG A 270 28.58 13.20 -29.30
CA ARG A 270 29.99 13.03 -29.79
C ARG A 270 30.68 11.70 -29.42
N PRO A 271 31.75 11.29 -30.15
CA PRO A 271 32.41 9.98 -30.02
C PRO A 271 33.13 9.70 -28.69
N ASP A 272 33.39 10.70 -27.83
CA ASP A 272 34.33 10.54 -26.71
C ASP A 272 33.69 10.28 -25.34
N HIS A 273 32.40 10.59 -25.15
CA HIS A 273 31.73 10.33 -23.86
C HIS A 273 31.26 8.88 -23.72
N ALA A 274 30.72 8.29 -24.79
CA ALA A 274 30.32 6.87 -24.82
C ALA A 274 31.53 5.92 -24.71
N ARG A 275 32.71 6.33 -25.19
CA ARG A 275 33.94 5.52 -25.12
C ARG A 275 34.43 5.33 -23.69
N ARG A 276 34.26 6.31 -22.79
CA ARG A 276 34.64 6.17 -21.37
C ARG A 276 33.65 5.33 -20.56
N ALA A 277 32.37 5.39 -20.89
CA ALA A 277 31.36 4.51 -20.29
C ALA A 277 31.52 3.04 -20.77
N ALA A 278 31.85 2.82 -22.05
CA ALA A 278 32.04 1.49 -22.61
C ALA A 278 33.42 0.86 -22.31
N LEU A 279 34.48 1.67 -22.14
CA LEU A 279 35.80 1.16 -21.74
C LEU A 279 35.89 0.81 -20.24
N ALA A 280 35.00 1.35 -19.40
CA ALA A 280 34.86 0.94 -18.00
C ALA A 280 34.24 -0.47 -17.85
N SER A 281 33.51 -0.96 -18.86
CA SER A 281 32.90 -2.29 -18.86
C SER A 281 33.72 -3.39 -19.55
N ALA A 282 34.82 -3.06 -20.22
CA ALA A 282 35.55 -4.00 -21.09
C ALA A 282 36.98 -4.36 -20.63
N GLY A 283 37.36 -3.99 -19.39
CA GLY A 283 38.70 -4.16 -18.85
C GLY A 283 38.80 -5.11 -17.65
N VAL A 284 38.18 -6.31 -17.72
CA VAL A 284 38.57 -7.43 -16.83
C VAL A 284 38.64 -8.69 -17.68
N ASN A 285 39.86 -9.12 -17.97
CA ASN A 285 40.33 -10.50 -17.84
C ASN A 285 41.81 -10.52 -18.22
N ASP A 286 42.71 -10.88 -17.32
CA ASP A 286 42.96 -12.31 -17.06
C ASP A 286 43.92 -12.53 -15.87
N GLN A 287 43.68 -13.65 -15.17
CA GLN A 287 44.54 -14.43 -14.25
C GLN A 287 44.61 -14.08 -12.75
N GLY A 288 43.72 -14.72 -11.99
CA GLY A 288 44.15 -15.78 -11.04
C GLY A 288 43.85 -15.57 -9.55
N GLY A 289 42.82 -16.26 -9.02
CA GLY A 289 42.71 -16.61 -7.60
C GLY A 289 41.31 -16.46 -7.00
N ALA A 290 40.71 -17.57 -6.57
CA ALA A 290 39.37 -17.67 -5.99
C ALA A 290 39.22 -16.96 -4.62
N VAL A 291 38.02 -16.44 -4.33
CA VAL A 291 37.14 -16.77 -3.17
C VAL A 291 35.92 -15.82 -3.16
N GLU A 292 34.83 -16.39 -2.65
CA GLU A 292 33.44 -15.97 -2.50
C GLU A 292 33.10 -14.56 -1.97
N THR A 293 31.96 -14.07 -2.50
CA THR A 293 30.89 -13.25 -1.90
C THR A 293 31.16 -12.37 -0.68
N GLY A 294 30.89 -11.07 -0.83
CA GLY A 294 30.65 -10.18 0.30
C GLY A 294 30.39 -8.74 -0.16
N GLU A 295 29.33 -8.14 0.36
CA GLU A 295 29.17 -6.69 0.43
C GLU A 295 30.48 -6.04 0.87
N THR A 296 30.93 -5.00 0.19
CA THR A 296 31.31 -3.70 0.76
C THR A 296 32.06 -2.85 -0.26
N ALA A 297 31.66 -1.57 -0.27
CA ALA A 297 32.48 -0.38 -0.28
C ALA A 297 33.66 -0.22 -1.26
N GLU A 298 33.74 1.01 -1.77
CA GLU A 298 34.98 1.76 -1.92
C GLU A 298 36.10 1.09 -2.72
N ALA A 299 36.14 1.43 -4.00
CA ALA A 299 37.19 2.30 -4.51
C ALA A 299 37.01 2.36 -6.01
N LEU A 300 36.81 3.55 -6.59
CA LEU A 300 37.25 3.81 -7.95
C LEU A 300 37.42 5.31 -8.19
N LEU A 301 38.65 5.72 -7.86
CA LEU A 301 39.54 6.59 -8.62
C LEU A 301 39.10 8.05 -8.84
N LEU A 302 39.54 8.86 -7.88
CA LEU A 302 40.42 10.02 -8.11
C LEU A 302 40.84 10.21 -9.57
N ALA A 303 40.16 11.13 -10.25
CA ALA A 303 40.71 11.87 -11.37
C ALA A 303 40.43 13.34 -11.11
N ASP A 304 41.48 14.15 -11.21
CA ASP A 304 41.57 15.51 -10.69
C ASP A 304 40.35 16.38 -10.99
N THR A 305 39.96 17.10 -9.95
CA THR A 305 38.89 18.08 -9.91
C THR A 305 39.04 19.09 -11.05
N PRO A 306 38.02 19.21 -11.92
CA PRO A 306 37.90 20.40 -12.71
C PRO A 306 37.11 21.46 -11.96
N THR A 307 37.77 22.58 -11.72
CA THR A 307 37.31 23.78 -10.99
C THR A 307 36.12 24.51 -11.63
N ALA A 308 35.42 23.92 -12.60
CA ALA A 308 34.33 24.55 -13.33
C ALA A 308 33.19 23.56 -13.59
N ALA A 309 31.95 24.06 -13.45
CA ALA A 309 30.74 23.32 -13.78
C ALA A 309 30.81 22.80 -15.24
N PRO A 310 30.28 21.59 -15.54
CA PRO A 310 30.39 20.98 -16.88
C PRO A 310 29.89 21.86 -18.02
N LEU A 311 28.83 22.64 -17.77
CA LEU A 311 28.24 23.58 -18.73
C LEU A 311 29.14 24.78 -19.02
N GLN A 312 29.85 25.30 -18.01
CA GLN A 312 30.84 26.37 -18.19
C GLN A 312 31.97 25.92 -19.13
N ARG A 313 32.33 24.64 -19.07
CA ARG A 313 33.36 24.07 -19.94
C ARG A 313 32.87 23.87 -21.37
N ILE A 314 31.62 23.44 -21.57
CA ILE A 314 31.00 23.32 -22.90
C ILE A 314 30.85 24.69 -23.57
N LEU A 315 30.45 25.70 -22.79
CA LEU A 315 30.30 27.09 -23.26
C LEU A 315 31.66 27.78 -23.52
N GLN A 316 32.68 27.54 -22.69
CA GLN A 316 34.03 28.12 -22.87
C GLN A 316 34.83 27.48 -24.01
N GLN A 317 34.58 26.20 -24.34
CA GLN A 317 35.26 25.51 -25.44
C GLN A 317 34.63 25.76 -26.82
N GLY A 318 33.67 26.69 -26.92
CA GLY A 318 33.19 27.20 -28.20
C GLY A 318 32.27 26.25 -28.99
N TYR A 319 31.71 25.22 -28.36
CA TYR A 319 30.70 24.37 -28.99
C TYR A 319 29.29 24.87 -28.63
N ALA A 320 28.94 26.04 -29.14
CA ALA A 320 27.55 26.44 -29.23
C ALA A 320 26.88 25.59 -30.31
N ILE A 321 26.05 24.63 -29.90
CA ILE A 321 25.18 23.91 -30.83
C ILE A 321 24.02 24.85 -31.14
N ALA A 322 23.93 25.27 -32.41
CA ALA A 322 22.86 26.16 -32.86
C ALA A 322 21.50 25.48 -32.66
N GLY A 323 20.65 26.09 -31.82
CA GLY A 323 19.25 25.66 -31.61
C GLY A 323 18.92 25.06 -30.24
N GLU A 324 19.89 24.90 -29.33
CA GLU A 324 19.64 24.31 -28.00
C GLU A 324 19.60 25.36 -26.88
N GLN A 325 18.57 25.31 -26.02
CA GLN A 325 18.54 26.04 -24.75
C GLN A 325 18.90 25.07 -23.61
N ALA A 326 20.08 25.27 -23.00
CA ALA A 326 20.47 24.56 -21.79
C ALA A 326 20.12 25.42 -20.57
N VAL A 327 19.22 24.92 -19.72
CA VAL A 327 18.84 25.58 -18.45
C VAL A 327 19.44 24.78 -17.31
N ASP A 328 20.38 25.40 -16.58
CA ASP A 328 20.98 24.82 -15.38
C ASP A 328 20.10 25.16 -14.17
N ILE A 329 19.32 24.20 -13.68
CA ILE A 329 18.47 24.39 -12.50
C ILE A 329 19.23 23.90 -11.28
N ASN A 330 19.87 24.83 -10.58
CA ASN A 330 20.54 24.54 -9.32
C ASN A 330 19.49 24.48 -8.19
N ILE A 331 19.01 23.27 -7.88
CA ILE A 331 18.10 23.04 -6.76
C ILE A 331 18.95 22.99 -5.48
N LYS A 332 18.92 24.08 -4.70
CA LYS A 332 19.40 24.04 -3.31
C LYS A 332 18.37 23.26 -2.49
N LEU A 333 18.72 22.04 -2.10
CA LEU A 333 18.00 21.27 -1.08
C LEU A 333 18.13 21.95 0.28
#